data_AF-A0A3G7TMN3-F1
#
_entry.id   AF-A0A3G7TMN3-F1
#
_cell.length_a   1.000
_cell.length_b   1.000
_cell.length_c   1.000
_cell.angle_alpha   90.00
_cell.angle_beta   90.00
_cell.angle_gamma   90.00
#
_symmetry.space_group_name_H-M   'P 1'
#
loop_
_entity.id
_entity.type
_entity.pdbx_description
1 polymer ?
#
loop_
_entity_poly.entity_id
_entity_poly.type
_entity_poly.pdbx_seq_one_letter_code
_entity_poly.pdbx_strand_id
1 'polypeptide(L)'
;MVYADAGYTGVERREEHENREVVWQIAERRSTYSRLSKHSVPHKARRKIKHLKAQTRAKVEHPFRVIKYQFGYMKVYFGLMKNTAQLTMLFAL
;
A
#
# COMPACT_ATOMS: atom_id res chain seq x y z
N MET A 1 2.30 -15.10 11.47
CA MET A 1 2.64 -13.67 11.66
C MET A 1 2.35 -12.93 10.37
N VAL A 2 1.55 -11.86 10.41
CA VAL A 2 1.11 -11.11 9.21
C VAL A 2 1.53 -9.64 9.34
N TYR A 3 2.19 -9.12 8.31
CA TYR A 3 2.55 -7.71 8.23
C TYR A 3 1.53 -6.95 7.39
N ALA A 4 0.98 -5.88 7.94
CA ALA A 4 -0.04 -5.07 7.29
C ALA A 4 0.28 -3.58 7.38
N ASP A 5 -0.31 -2.77 6.50
CA ASP A 5 -0.14 -1.33 6.53
C ASP A 5 -1.00 -0.67 7.62
N ALA A 6 -0.82 0.65 7.80
CA ALA A 6 -1.53 1.41 8.83
C ALA A 6 -3.06 1.49 8.59
N GLY A 7 -3.55 1.06 7.42
CA GLY A 7 -4.98 0.96 7.10
C GLY A 7 -5.66 -0.20 7.82
N TYR A 8 -4.90 -1.25 8.15
CA TYR A 8 -5.37 -2.41 8.91
C TYR A 8 -5.23 -2.24 10.42
N THR A 9 -5.14 -1.00 10.93
CA THR A 9 -5.16 -0.76 12.37
C THR A 9 -6.47 -1.28 12.96
N GLY A 10 -6.41 -2.17 13.95
CA GLY A 10 -7.59 -2.78 14.55
C GLY A 10 -8.11 -4.01 13.80
N VAL A 11 -7.37 -4.51 12.80
CA VAL A 11 -7.73 -5.75 12.09
C VAL A 11 -7.83 -6.94 13.05
N GLU A 12 -7.06 -6.92 14.14
CA GLU A 12 -7.09 -7.96 15.16
C GLU A 12 -8.42 -8.07 15.91
N ARG A 13 -9.27 -7.03 15.84
CA ARG A 13 -10.55 -6.95 16.56
C ARG A 13 -11.77 -7.27 15.70
N ARG A 14 -11.56 -7.68 14.44
CA ARG A 14 -12.65 -8.01 13.52
C ARG A 14 -13.16 -9.42 13.81
N GLU A 15 -14.48 -9.60 13.78
CA GLU A 15 -15.15 -10.90 13.98
C GLU A 15 -14.61 -11.97 13.00
N GLU A 16 -14.24 -11.57 11.78
CA GLU A 16 -13.62 -12.43 10.77
C GLU A 16 -12.29 -13.10 11.22
N HIS A 17 -11.68 -12.60 12.29
CA HIS A 17 -10.37 -13.03 12.77
C HIS A 17 -10.36 -13.51 14.23
N GLU A 18 -11.51 -13.58 14.91
CA GLU A 18 -11.60 -14.05 16.31
C GLU A 18 -11.05 -15.47 16.51
N ASN A 19 -11.29 -16.37 15.56
CA ASN A 19 -10.87 -17.77 15.64
C ASN A 19 -9.47 -18.05 15.06
N ARG A 20 -8.69 -17.00 14.75
CA ARG A 20 -7.37 -17.15 14.11
C ARG A 20 -6.25 -16.72 15.04
N GLU A 21 -5.36 -17.64 15.40
CA GLU A 21 -4.11 -17.31 16.09
C GLU A 21 -3.11 -16.67 15.12
N VAL A 22 -3.24 -15.36 14.90
CA VAL A 22 -2.36 -14.59 14.02
C VAL A 22 -1.71 -13.46 14.78
N VAL A 23 -0.38 -13.47 14.82
CA VAL A 23 0.41 -12.31 15.28
C VAL A 23 0.39 -11.22 14.20
N TRP A 24 -0.39 -10.17 14.44
CA TRP A 24 -0.49 -9.00 13.55
C TRP A 24 0.63 -8.00 13.80
N GLN A 25 1.28 -7.56 12.71
CA GLN A 25 2.39 -6.61 12.72
C GLN A 25 2.03 -5.42 11.84
N ILE A 26 1.15 -4.57 12.37
CA ILE A 26 0.57 -3.44 11.67
C ILE A 26 1.57 -2.27 11.68
N ALA A 27 1.72 -1.59 10.55
CA ALA A 27 2.61 -0.43 10.45
C ALA A 27 2.06 0.77 11.24
N GLU A 28 2.87 1.33 12.15
CA GLU A 28 2.50 2.56 12.87
C GLU A 28 2.46 3.79 11.93
N ARG A 29 1.47 4.67 12.16
CA ARG A 29 1.36 5.98 11.49
C ARG A 29 2.52 6.90 11.87
N ARG A 30 2.82 7.89 11.02
CA ARG A 30 3.87 8.88 11.31
C ARG A 30 3.52 9.78 12.50
N SER A 31 2.24 10.11 12.66
CA SER A 31 1.72 10.97 13.73
C SER A 31 1.94 10.39 15.12
N THR A 32 1.97 9.06 15.26
CA THR A 32 2.12 8.38 16.56
C THR A 32 3.48 8.66 17.21
N TYR A 33 4.54 8.82 16.41
CA TYR A 33 5.88 9.11 16.92
C TYR A 33 6.38 10.52 16.57
N SER A 34 5.56 11.37 15.95
CA SER A 34 5.93 12.77 15.70
C SER A 34 6.07 13.59 16.99
N ARG A 35 5.47 13.10 18.09
CA ARG A 35 5.60 13.66 19.44
C ARG A 35 6.97 13.39 20.08
N LEU A 36 7.73 12.42 19.57
CA LEU A 36 9.10 12.18 20.04
C LEU A 36 10.08 13.15 19.36
N SER A 37 10.96 13.75 20.15
CA SER A 37 12.08 14.56 19.64
C SER A 37 12.87 13.77 18.60
N LYS A 38 13.20 14.41 17.46
CA LYS A 38 13.96 13.79 16.35
C LYS A 38 15.33 13.24 16.81
N HIS A 39 15.89 13.82 17.86
CA HIS A 39 17.19 13.42 18.41
C HIS A 39 17.10 12.29 19.44
N SER A 40 15.89 11.97 19.90
CA SER A 40 15.69 10.89 20.87
C SER A 40 16.09 9.53 20.28
N VAL A 41 16.78 8.73 21.08
CA VAL A 41 17.12 7.33 20.79
C VAL A 41 15.90 6.52 20.33
N PRO A 42 14.73 6.57 21.01
CA PRO A 42 13.54 5.84 20.56
C PRO A 42 13.04 6.27 19.17
N HIS A 43 13.13 7.56 18.81
CA HIS A 43 12.74 8.03 17.47
C HIS A 43 13.65 7.44 16.38
N LYS A 44 14.97 7.42 16.60
CA LYS A 44 15.94 6.86 15.64
C LYS A 44 15.75 5.35 15.45
N ALA A 45 15.56 4.62 16.54
CA ALA A 45 15.31 3.17 16.50
C ALA A 45 14.03 2.84 15.70
N ARG A 46 12.91 3.50 16.01
CA ARG A 46 11.64 3.32 15.28
C ARG A 46 11.76 3.66 13.80
N ARG A 47 12.50 4.72 13.44
CA ARG A 47 12.76 5.07 12.04
C ARG A 47 13.53 3.97 11.30
N LYS A 48 14.56 3.39 11.92
CA LYS A 48 15.36 2.32 11.32
C LYS A 48 14.53 1.07 11.05
N ILE A 49 13.68 0.68 12.00
CA ILE A 49 12.74 -0.45 11.84
C ILE A 49 11.78 -0.19 10.67
N LYS A 50 11.19 1.02 10.60
CA LYS A 50 10.29 1.39 9.51
C LYS A 50 10.99 1.36 8.14
N HIS A 51 12.23 1.82 8.08
CA HIS A 51 13.03 1.79 6.86
C HIS A 51 13.28 0.35 6.39
N LEU A 52 13.65 -0.56 7.29
CA LEU A 52 13.83 -1.98 6.97
C LEU A 52 12.53 -2.65 6.48
N LYS A 53 11.39 -2.36 7.13
CA LYS A 53 10.07 -2.82 6.67
C LYS A 53 9.75 -2.31 5.27
N ALA A 54 10.00 -1.02 4.99
CA ALA A 54 9.78 -0.42 3.69
C ALA A 54 10.72 -0.99 2.60
N GLN A 55 11.98 -1.23 2.92
CA GLN A 55 12.95 -1.84 1.99
C GLN A 55 12.51 -3.27 1.59
N THR A 56 12.04 -4.05 2.56
CA THR A 56 11.47 -5.38 2.30
C THR A 56 10.25 -5.31 1.38
N ARG A 57 9.35 -4.35 1.63
CA ARG A 57 8.17 -4.11 0.78
C ARG A 57 8.56 -3.73 -0.65
N ALA A 58 9.55 -2.85 -0.82
CA ALA A 58 10.02 -2.43 -2.13
C ALA A 58 10.55 -3.61 -2.98
N LYS A 59 11.19 -4.60 -2.36
CA LYS A 59 11.66 -5.81 -3.06
C LYS A 59 10.51 -6.65 -3.63
N VAL A 60 9.35 -6.67 -2.97
CA VAL A 60 8.17 -7.42 -3.41
C VAL A 60 7.32 -6.60 -4.39
N GLU A 61 7.15 -5.31 -4.11
CA GLU A 61 6.35 -4.41 -4.95
C GLU A 61 6.99 -4.13 -6.31
N HIS A 62 8.32 -4.13 -6.40
CA HIS A 62 9.01 -3.86 -7.66
C HIS A 62 8.70 -4.93 -8.74
N PRO A 63 8.88 -6.25 -8.49
CA PRO A 63 8.45 -7.30 -9.41
C PRO A 63 6.95 -7.26 -9.71
N PHE A 64 6.10 -7.04 -8.69
CA PHE A 64 4.65 -6.92 -8.88
C PHE A 64 4.30 -5.79 -9.84
N ARG A 65 5.00 -4.65 -9.74
CA ARG A 65 4.86 -3.54 -10.68
C ARG A 65 5.27 -3.97 -12.09
N VAL A 66 6.42 -4.61 -12.26
CA VAL A 66 6.90 -5.07 -13.57
C VAL A 66 5.86 -5.98 -14.23
N ILE A 67 5.37 -6.99 -13.52
CA ILE A 67 4.34 -7.92 -13.98
C ILE A 67 3.07 -7.15 -14.36
N LYS A 68 2.58 -6.28 -13.47
CA LYS A 68 1.35 -5.49 -13.71
C LYS A 68 1.44 -4.59 -14.95
N TYR A 69 2.62 -4.04 -15.24
CA TYR A 69 2.88 -3.24 -16.43
C TYR A 69 2.97 -4.12 -17.69
N GLN A 70 3.70 -5.23 -17.64
CA GLN A 70 3.87 -6.13 -18.79
C GLN A 70 2.55 -6.75 -19.26
N PHE A 71 1.66 -7.10 -18.33
CA PHE A 71 0.35 -7.68 -18.64
C PHE A 71 -0.78 -6.65 -18.80
N GLY A 72 -0.47 -5.35 -18.83
CA GLY A 72 -1.48 -4.32 -19.08
C GLY A 72 -2.52 -4.14 -17.96
N TYR A 73 -2.34 -4.76 -16.79
CA TYR A 73 -3.21 -4.61 -15.61
C TYR A 73 -2.99 -3.30 -14.84
N MET A 74 -2.23 -2.37 -15.41
CA MET A 74 -2.27 -1.00 -14.93
C MET A 74 -3.71 -0.50 -14.96
N LYS A 75 -4.13 0.23 -13.94
CA LYS A 75 -5.39 0.97 -13.96
C LYS A 75 -5.21 2.13 -14.96
N VAL A 76 -5.19 1.83 -16.25
CA VAL A 76 -5.16 2.81 -17.32
C VAL A 76 -6.59 3.31 -17.42
N TYR A 77 -6.81 4.57 -17.09
CA TYR A 77 -8.10 5.21 -17.25
C TYR A 77 -8.36 5.34 -18.76
N PHE A 78 -8.90 4.30 -19.41
CA PHE A 78 -9.24 4.29 -20.84
C PHE A 78 -10.38 5.25 -21.20
N GLY A 79 -10.93 6.00 -20.22
CA GLY A 79 -12.13 6.80 -20.37
C GLY A 79 -12.04 7.88 -21.45
N LEU A 80 -10.86 8.44 -21.70
CA LEU A 80 -10.63 9.44 -22.74
C LEU A 80 -10.54 8.81 -24.13
N MET A 81 -9.67 7.80 -24.33
CA MET A 81 -9.53 7.13 -25.63
C MET A 81 -10.83 6.47 -26.10
N LYS A 82 -11.61 5.87 -25.18
CA LYS A 82 -12.90 5.27 -25.51
C LYS A 82 -13.98 6.31 -25.84
N ASN A 83 -13.99 7.46 -25.17
CA ASN A 83 -14.89 8.57 -25.52
C ASN A 83 -14.57 9.16 -26.89
N THR A 84 -13.27 9.37 -27.19
CA THR A 84 -12.87 9.91 -28.49
C THR A 84 -13.26 8.98 -29.63
N ALA A 85 -13.06 7.66 -29.47
CA ALA A 85 -13.48 6.67 -30.46
C ALA A 85 -15.01 6.62 -30.67
N GLN A 86 -15.80 6.79 -29.59
CA GLN A 86 -17.27 6.89 -29.69
C GLN A 86 -17.71 8.18 -30.40
N LEU A 87 -17.13 9.33 -30.05
CA LEU A 87 -17.43 10.61 -30.71
C LEU A 87 -17.10 10.56 -32.20
N THR A 88 -15.94 10.01 -32.60
CA THR A 88 -15.59 9.88 -34.01
C THR A 88 -16.55 8.96 -34.77
N MET A 89 -17.01 7.86 -34.17
CA MET A 89 -18.03 7.00 -34.80
C MET A 89 -19.38 7.71 -34.96
N LEU A 90 -19.77 8.54 -33.99
CA LEU A 90 -21.03 9.31 -34.02
C LEU A 90 -21.02 10.44 -35.07
N PHE A 91 -19.85 10.96 -35.44
CA PHE A 91 -19.69 12.08 -36.38
C PHE A 91 -19.07 11.68 -37.74
N ALA A 92 -18.83 10.40 -38.00
CA ALA A 92 -18.23 9.89 -39.25
C ALA A 92 -19.24 9.34 -40.27
N LEU A 93 -20.54 9.59 -40.09
CA LEU A 93 -21.62 9.33 -41.06
C LEU A 93 -22.08 10.64 -41.70
#